data_AF-A0A2W4L8M4-F1
#
_entry.id   AF-A0A2W4L8M4-F1
#
_cell.length_a   1.000
_cell.length_b   1.000
_cell.length_c   1.000
_cell.angle_alpha   90.00
_cell.angle_beta   90.00
_cell.angle_gamma   90.00
#
_symmetry.space_group_name_H-M   'P 1'
#
loop_
_entity.id
_entity.type
_entity.pdbx_description
1 polymer ?
#
loop_
_entity_poly.entity_id
_entity_poly.type
_entity_poly.pdbx_seq_one_letter_code
_entity_poly.pdbx_strand_id
1 'polypeptide(L)' 'LGRGQSNDQIAAALGIAPRTVKVHVQNILGKLGAANRTEAVSIAVRRRLITL' A
#
# COMPACT_ATOMS: atom_id res chain seq x y z
N LEU A 1 3.45 -1.81 1.37
CA LEU A 1 3.58 -0.72 0.36
C LEU A 1 4.57 0.33 0.89
N GLY A 2 5.28 1.03 0.00
CA GLY A 2 6.36 1.96 0.35
C GLY A 2 7.69 1.25 0.67
N ARG A 3 7.69 0.36 1.67
CA ARG A 3 8.88 -0.38 2.15
C ARG A 3 9.00 -1.83 1.67
N GLY A 4 8.29 -2.20 0.60
CA GLY A 4 8.34 -3.58 0.06
C GLY A 4 7.68 -4.70 0.90
N GLN A 5 7.13 -4.40 2.08
CA GLN A 5 6.50 -5.39 2.96
C GLN A 5 5.30 -6.12 2.33
N SER A 6 5.15 -7.40 2.66
CA SER A 6 3.97 -8.23 2.34
C SER A 6 2.75 -7.85 3.18
N ASN A 7 1.56 -8.30 2.79
CA ASN A 7 0.34 -8.03 3.56
C ASN A 7 0.41 -8.65 4.95
N ASP A 8 1.03 -9.82 5.10
CA ASP A 8 1.18 -10.51 6.39
C ASP A 8 2.16 -9.76 7.30
N GLN A 9 3.26 -9.23 6.74
CA GLN A 9 4.21 -8.41 7.50
C GLN A 9 3.58 -7.10 7.98
N ILE A 10 2.80 -6.44 7.12
CA ILE A 10 2.06 -5.23 7.49
C ILE A 10 1.00 -5.55 8.55
N ALA A 11 0.28 -6.66 8.38
CA ALA A 11 -0.74 -7.12 9.32
C ALA A 11 -0.16 -7.39 10.71
N ALA A 12 0.95 -8.12 10.77
CA ALA A 12 1.67 -8.39 12.01
C ALA A 12 2.16 -7.11 12.69
N ALA A 13 2.71 -6.16 11.92
CA ALA A 13 3.19 -4.88 12.45
C ALA A 13 2.06 -3.99 12.99
N LEU A 14 0.84 -4.13 12.48
CA LEU A 14 -0.32 -3.31 12.85
C LEU A 14 -1.31 -4.03 13.77
N GLY A 15 -1.10 -5.31 14.10
CA GLY A 15 -2.01 -6.10 14.93
C GLY A 15 -3.39 -6.33 14.30
N ILE A 16 -3.48 -6.39 12.97
CA ILE A 16 -4.74 -6.58 12.23
C ILE A 16 -4.68 -7.81 11.33
N ALA A 17 -5.83 -8.26 10.82
CA ALA A 17 -5.89 -9.39 9.89
C ALA A 17 -5.27 -9.05 8.51
N PRO A 18 -4.56 -9.98 7.84
CA PRO A 18 -4.03 -9.78 6.49
C PRO A 18 -5.09 -9.43 5.44
N ARG A 19 -6.32 -9.93 5.61
CA ARG A 19 -7.46 -9.57 4.75
C ARG A 19 -7.78 -8.08 4.84
N THR A 20 -7.69 -7.48 6.03
CA THR A 20 -7.90 -6.03 6.23
C THR A 20 -6.85 -5.22 5.49
N VAL A 21 -5.58 -5.61 5.59
CA VAL A 21 -4.49 -5.00 4.80
C VAL A 21 -4.78 -5.11 3.30
N LYS A 22 -5.21 -6.28 2.82
CA LYS A 22 -5.55 -6.48 1.40
C LYS A 22 -6.61 -5.48 0.92
N VAL A 23 -7.66 -5.26 1.71
CA VAL A 23 -8.72 -4.28 1.40
C VAL A 23 -8.15 -2.86 1.36
N HIS A 24 -7.33 -2.47 2.33
CA HIS A 24 -6.68 -1.15 2.31
C HIS A 24 -5.79 -0.96 1.09
N VAL A 25 -5.00 -1.97 0.71
CA VAL A 25 -4.17 -1.92 -0.49
C VAL A 25 -5.02 -1.74 -1.75
N GLN A 26 -6.09 -2.53 -1.93
CA GLN A 26 -7.00 -2.39 -3.07
C GLN A 26 -7.61 -0.99 -3.16
N ASN A 27 -8.05 -0.44 -2.02
CA ASN A 27 -8.59 0.92 -1.96
C ASN A 27 -7.54 1.97 -2.30
N ILE A 28 -6.29 1.82 -1.86
CA ILE A 28 -5.18 2.71 -2.21
C ILE A 28 -4.92 2.67 -3.72
N LEU A 29 -4.87 1.47 -4.32
CA LEU A 29 -4.71 1.31 -5.77
C LEU A 29 -5.82 2.05 -6.53
N GLY A 30 -7.09 1.84 -6.15
CA GLY A 30 -8.23 2.51 -6.76
C GLY A 30 -8.17 4.03 -6.62
N LYS A 31 -7.88 4.54 -5.42
CA LYS A 31 -7.78 5.99 -5.15
C LYS A 31 -6.64 6.66 -5.91
N LEU A 32 -5.55 5.94 -6.15
CA LEU A 32 -4.40 6.44 -6.90
C LEU A 32 -4.50 6.19 -8.40
N GLY A 33 -5.45 5.37 -8.84
CA GLY A 33 -5.55 4.92 -10.24
C GLY A 33 -4.39 4.03 -10.68
N ALA A 34 -3.81 3.25 -9.75
CA ALA A 34 -2.63 2.42 -10.00
C ALA A 34 -3.02 0.98 -10.34
N ALA A 35 -2.36 0.38 -11.34
CA ALA A 35 -2.55 -1.02 -11.73
C ALA A 35 -1.90 -2.00 -10.74
N ASN A 36 -0.84 -1.57 -10.03
CA ASN A 36 -0.16 -2.40 -9.04
C ASN A 36 0.48 -1.58 -7.91
N ARG A 37 0.99 -2.30 -6.90
CA ARG A 37 1.59 -1.71 -5.70
C ARG A 37 2.82 -0.84 -6.00
N THR A 38 3.64 -1.21 -6.98
CA THR A 38 4.85 -0.48 -7.34
C THR A 38 4.48 0.84 -7.99
N GLU A 39 3.54 0.81 -8.92
CA GLU A 39 2.99 2.01 -9.54
C GLU A 39 2.35 2.94 -8.51
N ALA A 40 1.60 2.39 -7.54
CA ALA A 40 1.00 3.18 -6.47
C ALA A 40 2.05 3.91 -5.62
N VAL A 41 3.18 3.28 -5.30
CA VAL A 41 4.31 3.95 -4.61
C VAL A 41 4.87 5.07 -5.48
N SER A 42 5.13 4.82 -6.76
CA SER A 42 5.63 5.84 -7.69
C SER A 42 4.68 7.04 -7.81
N ILE A 43 3.37 6.81 -7.90
CA ILE A 43 2.36 7.88 -7.92
C ILE A 43 2.36 8.64 -6.61
N ALA A 44 2.36 7.94 -5.47
CA ALA A 44 2.32 8.56 -4.15
C ALA A 44 3.56 9.44 -3.89
N VAL A 45 4.75 9.01 -4.34
CA VAL A 45 5.99 9.81 -4.27
C VAL A 45 5.90 11.03 -5.18
N ARG A 46 5.51 10.87 -6.45
CA ARG A 46 5.36 12.01 -7.39
C ARG A 46 4.36 13.05 -6.89
N ARG A 47 3.29 12.61 -6.24
CA ARG A 47 2.26 13.48 -5.64
C ARG A 47 2.62 13.98 -4.23
N ARG A 48 3.80 13.64 -3.71
CA ARG A 48 4.28 14.00 -2.36
C ARG A 48 3.35 13.56 -1.22
N LEU A 49 2.66 12.44 -1.40
CA LEU A 49 1.83 11.81 -0.36
C LEU A 49 2.66 11.03 0.65
N ILE A 50 3.82 10.53 0.21
CA ILE A 50 4.81 9.81 1.04
C ILE A 50 6.22 10.18 0.58
N THR A 51 7.20 9.93 1.43
CA THR A 51 8.63 9.94 1.12
C THR A 51 9.18 8.51 1.15
N LEU A 52 10.22 8.24 0.35
CA LEU A 52 10.97 6.98 0.38
C LEU A 52 12.13 7.07 1.37
#